data_AF-A0A947Z9U1-F1
#
_entry.id   AF-A0A947Z9U1-F1
#
_cell.length_a   1.000
_cell.length_b   1.000
_cell.length_c   1.000
_cell.angle_alpha   90.00
_cell.angle_beta   90.00
_cell.angle_gamma   90.00
#
_symmetry.space_group_name_H-M   'P 1'
#
loop_
_entity.id
_entity.type
_entity.pdbx_description
1 polymer ?
#
loop_
_entity_poly.entity_id
_entity_poly.type
_entity_poly.pdbx_seq_one_letter_code
_entity_poly.pdbx_strand_id
1 'polypeptide(L)'
;MLSQYKLRRLAARAVRVAEAHSSQPSIAMVKDIIVLSAQEFINSYETTAILQKNSLNEYKQGREAMERFKSIMTELVPALKMYIPSLTVNIDSIGVPDDMFESVSALIDMVSEVESKPEMVTTSIIPALESALTTAEKEWREAESSRVAIQESQRLLREKADNFYYHLKLFRRTLASAIGRNHYDYRKIKDTSANISDADDPAEPTPDTPTA
;
A
#
# COMPACT_ATOMS: atom_id res chain seq x y z
N MET A 1 17.08 0.00 -16.23
CA MET A 1 17.07 -0.06 -14.75
C MET A 1 16.73 -1.50 -14.36
N LEU A 2 17.33 -2.07 -13.31
CA LEU A 2 17.01 -3.45 -12.88
C LEU A 2 15.61 -3.48 -12.27
N SER A 3 14.90 -4.60 -12.37
CA SER A 3 13.65 -4.76 -11.60
C SER A 3 13.94 -4.75 -10.10
N GLN A 4 13.00 -4.24 -9.30
CA GLN A 4 13.16 -4.15 -7.84
C GLN A 4 13.42 -5.52 -7.21
N TYR A 5 12.76 -6.57 -7.69
CA TYR A 5 13.00 -7.95 -7.24
C TYR A 5 14.46 -8.39 -7.48
N LYS A 6 15.02 -8.13 -8.67
CA LYS A 6 16.44 -8.45 -8.96
C LYS A 6 17.38 -7.63 -8.08
N LEU A 7 17.05 -6.37 -7.86
CA LEU A 7 17.84 -5.50 -6.99
C LEU A 7 17.83 -6.03 -5.54
N ARG A 8 16.71 -6.58 -5.05
CA ARG A 8 16.60 -7.16 -3.69
C ARG A 8 17.55 -8.34 -3.51
N ARG A 9 17.57 -9.26 -4.48
CA ARG A 9 18.52 -10.39 -4.47
C ARG A 9 19.96 -9.92 -4.47
N LEU A 10 20.28 -8.89 -5.27
CA LEU A 10 21.61 -8.29 -5.28
C LEU A 10 21.97 -7.61 -3.94
N ALA A 11 21.01 -7.00 -3.25
CA ALA A 11 21.22 -6.41 -1.92
C ALA A 11 21.66 -7.47 -0.91
N ALA A 12 20.92 -8.57 -0.79
CA ALA A 12 21.28 -9.67 0.11
C ALA A 12 22.65 -10.28 -0.24
N ARG A 13 22.97 -10.43 -1.53
CA ARG A 13 24.30 -10.88 -1.98
C ARG A 13 25.40 -9.88 -1.64
N ALA A 14 25.15 -8.58 -1.83
CA ALA A 14 26.13 -7.53 -1.55
C ALA A 14 26.53 -7.51 -0.07
N VAL A 15 25.57 -7.71 0.84
CA VAL A 15 25.85 -7.86 2.28
C VAL A 15 26.79 -9.04 2.54
N ARG A 16 26.42 -10.25 2.08
CA ARG A 16 27.23 -11.46 2.26
C ARG A 16 28.66 -11.31 1.71
N VAL A 17 28.80 -10.71 0.53
CA VAL A 17 30.11 -10.50 -0.11
C VAL A 17 30.93 -9.44 0.64
N ALA A 18 30.31 -8.36 1.12
CA ALA A 18 30.99 -7.33 1.90
C ALA A 18 31.50 -7.87 3.25
N GLU A 19 30.75 -8.77 3.87
CA GLU A 19 31.16 -9.46 5.10
C GLU A 19 32.30 -10.44 4.86
N ALA A 20 32.17 -11.31 3.85
CA ALA A 20 33.16 -12.33 3.51
C ALA A 20 34.54 -11.76 3.18
N HIS A 21 34.58 -10.57 2.56
CA HIS A 21 35.82 -9.90 2.15
C HIS A 21 36.20 -8.71 3.03
N SER A 22 35.62 -8.62 4.25
CA SER A 22 35.87 -7.51 5.17
C SER A 22 37.31 -7.40 5.66
N SER A 23 38.14 -8.44 5.48
CA SER A 23 39.59 -8.39 5.75
C SER A 23 40.37 -7.55 4.73
N GLN A 24 39.81 -7.27 3.55
CA GLN A 24 40.43 -6.39 2.56
C GLN A 24 40.20 -4.92 2.94
N PRO A 25 41.24 -4.09 3.16
CA PRO A 25 41.07 -2.74 3.67
C PRO A 25 40.15 -1.85 2.83
N SER A 26 40.24 -1.95 1.50
CA SER A 26 39.39 -1.18 0.59
C SER A 26 37.92 -1.59 0.66
N ILE A 27 37.63 -2.87 0.92
CA ILE A 27 36.27 -3.38 1.09
C ILE A 27 35.73 -3.00 2.47
N ALA A 28 36.54 -3.13 3.52
CA ALA A 28 36.20 -2.70 4.88
C ALA A 28 35.73 -1.24 4.91
N MET A 29 36.42 -0.35 4.20
CA MET A 29 36.10 1.08 4.14
C MET A 29 34.70 1.39 3.56
N VAL A 30 34.19 0.54 2.65
CA VAL A 30 32.88 0.74 2.00
C VAL A 30 31.80 -0.20 2.54
N LYS A 31 32.15 -1.16 3.39
CA LYS A 31 31.27 -2.22 3.91
C LYS A 31 30.04 -1.62 4.57
N ASP A 32 30.22 -0.72 5.52
CA ASP A 32 29.11 -0.21 6.33
C ASP A 32 28.09 0.55 5.47
N ILE A 33 28.58 1.28 4.46
CA ILE A 33 27.73 2.03 3.52
C ILE A 33 26.90 1.09 2.64
N ILE A 34 27.52 0.05 2.07
CA ILE A 34 26.80 -0.90 1.20
C ILE A 34 25.83 -1.76 2.02
N VAL A 35 26.22 -2.19 3.21
CA VAL A 35 25.38 -3.00 4.10
C VAL A 35 24.17 -2.20 4.57
N LEU A 36 24.38 -0.96 5.04
CA LEU A 36 23.29 -0.10 5.48
C LEU A 36 22.28 0.16 4.35
N SER A 37 22.75 0.61 3.19
CA SER A 37 21.85 0.92 2.06
C SER A 37 21.16 -0.33 1.49
N ALA A 38 21.81 -1.50 1.50
CA ALA A 38 21.18 -2.76 1.15
C ALA A 38 20.04 -3.13 2.11
N GLN A 39 20.28 -3.00 3.43
CA GLN A 39 19.28 -3.33 4.44
C GLN A 39 18.10 -2.36 4.41
N GLU A 40 18.33 -1.06 4.26
CA GLU A 40 17.26 -0.07 4.11
C GLU A 40 16.35 -0.38 2.91
N PHE A 41 16.96 -0.77 1.78
CA PHE A 41 16.21 -1.15 0.59
C PHE A 41 15.44 -2.47 0.77
N ILE A 42 16.05 -3.51 1.36
CA ILE A 42 15.38 -4.78 1.66
C ILE A 42 14.17 -4.55 2.57
N ASN A 43 14.35 -3.80 3.66
CA ASN A 43 13.29 -3.48 4.60
C ASN A 43 12.15 -2.74 3.90
N SER A 44 12.46 -1.70 3.11
CA SER A 44 11.46 -0.94 2.37
C SER A 44 10.69 -1.81 1.35
N TYR A 45 11.39 -2.75 0.70
CA TYR A 45 10.76 -3.70 -0.24
C TYR A 45 9.77 -4.61 0.49
N GLU A 46 10.16 -5.16 1.64
CA GLU A 46 9.32 -6.05 2.44
C GLU A 46 8.11 -5.32 3.05
N THR A 47 8.31 -4.11 3.59
CA THR A 47 7.22 -3.26 4.06
C THR A 47 6.21 -2.96 2.95
N THR A 48 6.68 -2.60 1.76
CA THR A 48 5.80 -2.31 0.61
C THR A 48 5.00 -3.54 0.21
N ALA A 49 5.62 -4.72 0.16
CA ALA A 49 4.95 -5.97 -0.17
C ALA A 49 3.86 -6.35 0.85
N ILE A 50 4.11 -6.14 2.15
CA ILE A 50 3.12 -6.36 3.21
C ILE A 50 1.94 -5.40 3.05
N LEU A 51 2.20 -4.11 2.83
CA LEU A 51 1.15 -3.10 2.63
C LEU A 51 0.30 -3.43 1.41
N GLN A 52 0.92 -3.80 0.29
CA GLN A 52 0.21 -4.22 -0.92
C GLN A 52 -0.72 -5.40 -0.66
N LYS A 53 -0.23 -6.43 0.04
CA LYS A 53 -1.04 -7.59 0.42
C LYS A 53 -2.25 -7.21 1.28
N ASN A 54 -2.05 -6.34 2.27
CA ASN A 54 -3.12 -5.94 3.19
C ASN A 54 -4.15 -5.03 2.53
N SER A 55 -3.71 -4.12 1.63
CA SER A 55 -4.60 -3.14 1.00
C SER A 55 -5.74 -3.72 0.17
N LEU A 56 -5.56 -4.93 -0.38
CA LEU A 56 -6.62 -5.60 -1.13
C LEU A 56 -7.82 -5.91 -0.23
N ASN A 57 -7.56 -6.30 1.03
CA ASN A 57 -8.61 -6.56 2.01
C ASN A 57 -9.25 -5.25 2.48
N GLU A 58 -8.45 -4.24 2.81
CA GLU A 58 -8.94 -2.91 3.24
C GLU A 58 -9.84 -2.29 2.16
N TYR A 59 -9.40 -2.29 0.90
CA TYR A 59 -10.18 -1.74 -0.21
C TYR A 59 -11.47 -2.53 -0.46
N LYS A 60 -11.42 -3.86 -0.33
CA LYS A 60 -12.61 -4.70 -0.42
C LYS A 60 -13.60 -4.39 0.70
N GLN A 61 -13.14 -4.27 1.94
CA GLN A 61 -13.97 -3.93 3.11
C GLN A 61 -14.61 -2.55 2.96
N GLY A 62 -13.82 -1.53 2.60
CA GLY A 62 -14.33 -0.19 2.34
C GLY A 62 -15.38 -0.17 1.22
N ARG A 63 -15.14 -0.88 0.11
CA ARG A 63 -16.12 -0.99 -0.98
C ARG A 63 -17.40 -1.70 -0.55
N GLU A 64 -17.30 -2.82 0.16
CA GLU A 64 -18.47 -3.55 0.65
C GLU A 64 -19.28 -2.73 1.65
N ALA A 65 -18.61 -1.96 2.52
CA ALA A 65 -19.28 -1.05 3.45
C ALA A 65 -20.04 0.06 2.71
N MET A 66 -19.44 0.63 1.66
CA MET A 66 -20.09 1.63 0.81
C MET A 66 -21.30 1.08 0.04
N GLU A 67 -21.20 -0.13 -0.51
CA GLU A 67 -22.33 -0.79 -1.20
C GLU A 67 -23.50 -1.04 -0.23
N ARG A 68 -23.20 -1.54 0.98
CA ARG A 68 -24.22 -1.74 2.04
C ARG A 68 -24.86 -0.42 2.44
N PHE A 69 -24.05 0.62 2.64
CA PHE A 69 -24.54 1.95 2.97
C PHE A 69 -25.44 2.52 1.87
N LYS A 70 -25.01 2.42 0.60
CA LYS A 70 -25.82 2.83 -0.55
C LYS A 70 -27.15 2.08 -0.59
N SER A 71 -27.16 0.77 -0.34
CA SER A 71 -28.39 -0.02 -0.28
C SER A 71 -29.36 0.48 0.80
N ILE A 72 -28.84 0.75 2.01
CA ILE A 72 -29.63 1.30 3.12
C ILE A 72 -30.22 2.66 2.73
N MET A 73 -29.43 3.52 2.10
CA MET A 73 -29.88 4.83 1.63
C MET A 73 -30.97 4.73 0.56
N THR A 74 -30.82 3.83 -0.41
CA THR A 74 -31.81 3.58 -1.47
C THR A 74 -33.13 3.08 -0.90
N GLU A 75 -33.10 2.32 0.19
CA GLU A 75 -34.30 1.84 0.90
C GLU A 75 -34.97 2.95 1.73
N LEU A 76 -34.18 3.70 2.50
CA LEU A 76 -34.70 4.64 3.51
C LEU A 76 -35.07 6.02 2.94
N VAL A 77 -34.37 6.51 1.91
CA VAL A 77 -34.62 7.85 1.34
C VAL A 77 -36.04 8.00 0.76
N PRO A 78 -36.59 7.04 0.01
CA PRO A 78 -37.98 7.12 -0.44
C PRO A 78 -38.98 7.25 0.71
N ALA A 79 -38.76 6.51 1.80
CA ALA A 79 -39.61 6.59 3.00
C ALA A 79 -39.50 7.97 3.66
N LEU A 80 -38.29 8.53 3.77
CA LEU A 80 -38.10 9.89 4.28
C LEU A 80 -38.77 10.95 3.40
N LYS A 81 -38.73 10.81 2.07
CA LYS A 81 -39.40 11.72 1.12
C LYS A 81 -40.92 11.76 1.30
N MET A 82 -41.54 10.69 1.77
CA MET A 82 -42.98 10.69 2.08
C MET A 82 -43.33 11.64 3.23
N TYR A 83 -42.44 11.75 4.22
CA TYR A 83 -42.64 12.61 5.39
C TYR A 83 -42.05 14.01 5.20
N ILE A 84 -41.03 14.13 4.35
CA ILE A 84 -40.32 15.38 4.07
C ILE A 84 -40.26 15.55 2.54
N PRO A 85 -41.34 16.08 1.92
CA PRO A 85 -41.40 16.21 0.46
C PRO A 85 -40.35 17.16 -0.14
N SER A 86 -39.80 18.07 0.68
CA SER A 86 -38.72 18.99 0.29
C SER A 86 -37.35 18.31 0.16
N LEU A 87 -37.22 17.03 0.52
CA LEU A 87 -35.96 16.31 0.47
C LEU A 87 -35.54 16.01 -0.98
N THR A 88 -34.47 16.64 -1.46
CA THR A 88 -34.01 16.57 -2.86
C THR A 88 -32.87 15.58 -3.09
N VAL A 89 -32.44 14.83 -2.06
CA VAL A 89 -31.26 13.95 -2.16
C VAL A 89 -31.46 12.87 -3.24
N ASN A 90 -30.46 12.75 -4.10
CA ASN A 90 -30.37 11.74 -5.16
C ASN A 90 -29.09 10.89 -4.99
N ILE A 91 -29.24 9.75 -4.32
CA ILE A 91 -28.14 8.85 -3.95
C ILE A 91 -27.43 8.27 -5.17
N ASP A 92 -28.15 8.05 -6.28
CA ASP A 92 -27.57 7.45 -7.49
C ASP A 92 -26.68 8.41 -8.28
N SER A 93 -26.79 9.71 -8.03
CA SER A 93 -25.95 10.72 -8.68
C SER A 93 -24.60 10.93 -7.98
N ILE A 94 -24.42 10.37 -6.79
CA ILE A 94 -23.21 10.58 -5.99
C ILE A 94 -22.19 9.49 -6.31
N GLY A 95 -21.18 9.85 -7.11
CA GLY A 95 -20.11 8.93 -7.54
C GLY A 95 -18.90 8.90 -6.60
N VAL A 96 -18.79 9.86 -5.67
CA VAL A 96 -17.67 10.02 -4.75
C VAL A 96 -18.15 9.69 -3.33
N PRO A 97 -17.49 8.76 -2.60
CA PRO A 97 -17.91 8.40 -1.24
C PRO A 97 -17.95 9.57 -0.25
N ASP A 98 -16.99 10.49 -0.31
CA ASP A 98 -16.94 11.65 0.59
C ASP A 98 -18.15 12.58 0.38
N ASP A 99 -18.49 12.89 -0.87
CA ASP A 99 -19.71 13.64 -1.22
C ASP A 99 -20.98 12.94 -0.72
N MET A 100 -20.95 11.60 -0.64
CA MET A 100 -22.06 10.79 -0.12
C MET A 100 -22.19 10.97 1.38
N PHE A 101 -21.08 10.90 2.12
CA PHE A 101 -21.09 11.12 3.56
C PHE A 101 -21.60 12.52 3.91
N GLU A 102 -21.10 13.56 3.24
CA GLU A 102 -21.55 14.94 3.44
C GLU A 102 -23.05 15.09 3.14
N SER A 103 -23.52 14.52 2.03
CA SER A 103 -24.92 14.56 1.65
C SER A 103 -25.83 13.86 2.66
N VAL A 104 -25.38 12.74 3.22
CA VAL A 104 -26.17 11.98 4.22
C VAL A 104 -26.13 12.63 5.59
N SER A 105 -25.01 13.19 6.02
CA SER A 105 -24.96 14.02 7.23
C SER A 105 -25.93 15.19 7.12
N ALA A 106 -25.91 15.94 6.01
CA ALA A 106 -26.85 17.03 5.78
C ALA A 106 -28.32 16.55 5.76
N LEU A 107 -28.58 15.34 5.22
CA LEU A 107 -29.90 14.73 5.26
C LEU A 107 -30.35 14.40 6.69
N ILE A 108 -29.47 13.82 7.51
CA ILE A 108 -29.76 13.50 8.92
C ILE A 108 -30.07 14.78 9.69
N ASP A 109 -29.28 15.84 9.49
CA ASP A 109 -29.50 17.16 10.11
C ASP A 109 -30.86 17.75 9.69
N MET A 110 -31.14 17.79 8.39
CA MET A 110 -32.43 18.28 7.87
C MET A 110 -33.62 17.50 8.44
N VAL A 111 -33.54 16.17 8.50
CA VAL A 111 -34.61 15.34 9.07
C VAL A 111 -34.75 15.62 10.57
N SER A 112 -33.64 15.82 11.28
CA SER A 112 -33.61 16.11 12.72
C SER A 112 -34.22 17.47 13.08
N GLU A 113 -34.22 18.44 12.16
CA GLU A 113 -34.84 19.76 12.35
C GLU A 113 -36.35 19.80 12.09
N VAL A 114 -36.92 18.80 11.40
CA VAL A 114 -38.38 18.76 11.15
C VAL A 114 -39.17 18.55 12.44
N GLU A 115 -39.97 19.54 12.86
CA GLU A 115 -40.74 19.50 14.12
C GLU A 115 -41.79 18.37 14.13
N SER A 116 -42.47 18.13 13.01
CA SER A 116 -43.60 17.19 12.91
C SER A 116 -43.21 15.90 12.16
N LYS A 117 -42.17 15.21 12.62
CA LYS A 117 -41.74 13.91 12.06
C LYS A 117 -42.33 12.73 12.85
N PRO A 118 -42.61 11.58 12.19
CA PRO A 118 -43.03 10.37 12.89
C PRO A 118 -41.98 9.90 13.89
N GLU A 119 -42.43 9.35 15.02
CA GLU A 119 -41.54 8.80 16.07
C GLU A 119 -40.61 7.69 15.52
N MET A 120 -41.06 6.91 14.55
CA MET A 120 -40.24 5.89 13.86
C MET A 120 -39.02 6.50 13.15
N VAL A 121 -39.13 7.73 12.65
CA VAL A 121 -38.01 8.43 12.00
C VAL A 121 -36.91 8.71 13.02
N THR A 122 -37.28 9.20 14.21
CA THR A 122 -36.33 9.53 15.29
C THR A 122 -35.77 8.32 16.00
N THR A 123 -36.58 7.29 16.22
CA THR A 123 -36.20 6.14 17.07
C THR A 123 -35.55 4.99 16.31
N SER A 124 -35.77 4.91 14.99
CA SER A 124 -35.29 3.78 14.18
C SER A 124 -34.50 4.24 12.95
N ILE A 125 -35.07 5.14 12.12
CA ILE A 125 -34.45 5.48 10.83
C ILE A 125 -33.17 6.30 11.01
N ILE A 126 -33.21 7.40 11.76
CA ILE A 126 -32.03 8.24 12.01
C ILE A 126 -30.89 7.41 12.65
N PRO A 127 -31.11 6.68 13.76
CA PRO A 127 -30.05 5.87 14.36
C PRO A 127 -29.47 4.80 13.40
N ALA A 128 -30.31 4.18 12.57
CA ALA A 128 -29.85 3.23 11.57
C ALA A 128 -28.97 3.90 10.50
N LEU A 129 -29.34 5.09 10.05
CA LEU A 129 -28.57 5.89 9.09
C LEU A 129 -27.24 6.36 9.70
N GLU A 130 -27.24 6.87 10.92
CA GLU A 130 -26.03 7.29 11.63
C GLU A 130 -25.06 6.13 11.85
N SER A 131 -25.58 4.97 12.26
CA SER A 131 -24.78 3.76 12.45
C SER A 131 -24.17 3.27 11.12
N ALA A 132 -24.96 3.27 10.05
CA ALA A 132 -24.51 2.86 8.72
C ALA A 132 -23.47 3.85 8.15
N LEU A 133 -23.71 5.16 8.31
CA LEU A 133 -22.78 6.23 7.92
C LEU A 133 -21.45 6.08 8.65
N THR A 134 -21.48 5.98 9.98
CA THR A 134 -20.26 5.86 10.80
C THR A 134 -19.44 4.63 10.40
N THR A 135 -20.11 3.50 10.15
CA THR A 135 -19.45 2.26 9.72
C THR A 135 -18.82 2.42 8.34
N ALA A 136 -19.58 2.93 7.36
CA ALA A 136 -19.09 3.11 6.00
C ALA A 136 -17.94 4.12 5.92
N GLU A 137 -18.05 5.23 6.64
CA GLU A 137 -17.01 6.26 6.72
C GLU A 137 -15.72 5.72 7.34
N LYS A 138 -15.83 4.97 8.43
CA LYS A 138 -14.67 4.34 9.07
C LYS A 138 -13.92 3.42 8.10
N GLU A 139 -14.62 2.44 7.50
CA GLU A 139 -14.01 1.44 6.62
C GLU A 139 -13.48 2.08 5.33
N TRP A 140 -14.16 3.11 4.79
CA TRP A 140 -13.67 3.85 3.63
C TRP A 140 -12.41 4.65 3.95
N ARG A 141 -12.37 5.34 5.09
CA ARG A 141 -11.18 6.09 5.52
C ARG A 141 -9.98 5.16 5.78
N GLU A 142 -10.21 3.97 6.34
CA GLU A 142 -9.19 2.94 6.52
C GLU A 142 -8.62 2.49 5.15
N ALA A 143 -9.49 2.21 4.17
CA ALA A 143 -9.09 1.88 2.81
C ALA A 143 -8.26 3.00 2.13
N GLU A 144 -8.69 4.25 2.26
CA GLU A 144 -8.00 5.40 1.67
C GLU A 144 -6.65 5.65 2.35
N SER A 145 -6.59 5.53 3.68
CA SER A 145 -5.33 5.63 4.42
C SER A 145 -4.31 4.56 3.99
N SER A 146 -4.78 3.34 3.71
CA SER A 146 -3.97 2.23 3.19
C SER A 146 -3.43 2.55 1.79
N ARG A 147 -4.25 3.16 0.93
CA ARG A 147 -3.83 3.64 -0.40
C ARG A 147 -2.71 4.67 -0.31
N VAL A 148 -2.86 5.67 0.56
CA VAL A 148 -1.85 6.70 0.80
C VAL A 148 -0.56 6.08 1.35
N ALA A 149 -0.66 5.16 2.32
CA ALA A 149 0.48 4.45 2.88
C ALA A 149 1.26 3.65 1.82
N ILE A 150 0.56 2.99 0.88
CA ILE A 150 1.21 2.31 -0.25
C ILE A 150 1.95 3.29 -1.13
N GLN A 151 1.33 4.40 -1.53
CA GLN A 151 1.96 5.39 -2.40
C GLN A 151 3.25 5.93 -1.78
N GLU A 152 3.20 6.24 -0.48
CA GLU A 152 4.37 6.73 0.25
C GLU A 152 5.44 5.63 0.39
N SER A 153 5.05 4.38 0.68
CA SER A 153 5.99 3.26 0.73
C SER A 153 6.67 3.00 -0.62
N GLN A 154 5.95 3.13 -1.74
CA GLN A 154 6.48 2.99 -3.08
C GLN A 154 7.41 4.14 -3.47
N ARG A 155 7.15 5.36 -2.97
CA ARG A 155 8.06 6.50 -3.11
C ARG A 155 9.37 6.22 -2.39
N LEU A 156 9.30 5.84 -1.12
CA LEU A 156 10.46 5.48 -0.31
C LEU A 156 11.24 4.29 -0.89
N LEU A 157 10.54 3.26 -1.38
CA LEU A 157 11.16 2.11 -2.02
C LEU A 157 12.00 2.50 -3.23
N ARG A 158 11.50 3.40 -4.08
CA ARG A 158 12.26 3.91 -5.23
C ARG A 158 13.48 4.69 -4.78
N GLU A 159 13.33 5.56 -3.79
CA GLU A 159 14.43 6.34 -3.23
C GLU A 159 15.55 5.44 -2.66
N LYS A 160 15.17 4.43 -1.86
CA LYS A 160 16.12 3.47 -1.29
C LYS A 160 16.75 2.56 -2.35
N ALA A 161 15.99 2.17 -3.37
CA ALA A 161 16.51 1.41 -4.51
C ALA A 161 17.60 2.19 -5.25
N ASP A 162 17.37 3.47 -5.53
CA ASP A 162 18.33 4.33 -6.23
C ASP A 162 19.60 4.53 -5.39
N ASN A 163 19.44 4.79 -4.09
CA ASN A 163 20.56 4.92 -3.15
C ASN A 163 21.40 3.64 -3.07
N PHE A 164 20.76 2.48 -2.87
CA PHE A 164 21.44 1.19 -2.87
C PHE A 164 22.14 0.93 -4.21
N TYR A 165 21.49 1.22 -5.34
CA TYR A 165 22.07 0.98 -6.66
C TYR A 165 23.31 1.85 -6.92
N TYR A 166 23.33 3.08 -6.41
CA TYR A 166 24.50 3.95 -6.42
C TYR A 166 25.67 3.32 -5.64
N HIS A 167 25.44 2.90 -4.39
CA HIS A 167 26.49 2.26 -3.58
C HIS A 167 26.92 0.90 -4.15
N LEU A 168 26.01 0.14 -4.76
CA LEU A 168 26.33 -1.13 -5.41
C LEU A 168 27.32 -0.94 -6.57
N LYS A 169 27.19 0.14 -7.34
CA LYS A 169 28.16 0.47 -8.41
C LYS A 169 29.54 0.76 -7.84
N LEU A 170 29.60 1.53 -6.75
CA LEU A 170 30.87 1.83 -6.07
C LEU A 170 31.48 0.54 -5.52
N PHE A 171 30.70 -0.26 -4.80
CA PHE A 171 31.12 -1.53 -4.23
C PHE A 171 31.65 -2.51 -5.28
N ARG A 172 30.99 -2.61 -6.45
CA ARG A 172 31.46 -3.40 -7.59
C ARG A 172 32.84 -2.96 -8.08
N ARG A 173 33.12 -1.65 -8.13
CA ARG A 173 34.43 -1.13 -8.53
C ARG A 173 35.50 -1.47 -7.49
N THR A 174 35.17 -1.32 -6.21
CA THR A 174 36.04 -1.70 -5.10
C THR A 174 36.37 -3.19 -5.12
N LEU A 175 35.37 -4.06 -5.29
CA LEU A 175 35.56 -5.50 -5.42
C LEU A 175 36.47 -5.85 -6.60
N ALA A 176 36.22 -5.26 -7.79
CA ALA A 176 37.04 -5.50 -8.97
C ALA A 176 38.52 -5.17 -8.73
N SER A 177 38.79 -4.11 -7.96
CA SER A 177 40.15 -3.67 -7.62
C SER A 177 40.80 -4.53 -6.54
N ALA A 178 40.04 -4.96 -5.53
CA ALA A 178 40.56 -5.65 -4.36
C ALA A 178 40.82 -7.15 -4.61
N ILE A 179 39.88 -7.83 -5.26
CA ILE A 179 39.91 -9.29 -5.44
C ILE A 179 39.92 -9.72 -6.91
N GLY A 180 39.81 -8.76 -7.85
CA GLY A 180 39.89 -9.00 -9.28
C GLY A 180 38.55 -9.28 -9.97
N ARG A 181 38.50 -9.00 -11.28
CA ARG A 181 37.27 -9.13 -12.10
C ARG A 181 36.86 -10.57 -12.43
N ASN A 182 37.76 -11.53 -12.27
CA ASN A 182 37.47 -12.95 -12.54
C ASN A 182 37.03 -13.69 -11.26
N HIS A 183 37.08 -13.03 -10.10
CA HIS A 183 36.66 -13.61 -8.84
C HIS A 183 35.17 -13.99 -8.89
N TYR A 184 34.83 -15.12 -8.27
CA TYR A 184 33.47 -15.65 -8.25
C TYR A 184 32.47 -14.64 -7.67
N ASP A 185 32.76 -14.08 -6.49
CA ASP A 185 31.88 -13.11 -5.83
C ASP A 185 31.71 -11.80 -6.61
N TYR A 186 32.76 -11.32 -7.28
CA TYR A 186 32.62 -10.16 -8.16
C TYR A 186 31.66 -10.48 -9.31
N ARG A 187 31.79 -11.65 -9.95
CA ARG A 187 30.88 -12.08 -11.02
C ARG A 187 29.44 -12.23 -10.52
N LYS A 188 29.24 -12.84 -9.35
CA LYS A 188 27.92 -12.94 -8.69
C LYS A 188 27.24 -11.60 -8.45
N ILE A 189 28.01 -10.59 -8.06
CA ILE A 189 27.48 -9.24 -7.82
C ILE A 189 27.30 -8.49 -9.13
N LYS A 190 28.13 -8.73 -10.15
CA LYS A 190 28.05 -8.08 -11.47
C LYS A 190 26.89 -8.62 -12.31
N ASP A 191 26.72 -9.94 -12.33
CA ASP A 191 25.75 -10.61 -13.18
C ASP A 191 24.33 -10.33 -12.70
N THR A 192 23.57 -9.68 -13.57
CA THR A 192 22.18 -9.29 -13.35
C THR A 192 21.20 -10.33 -13.87
N SER A 193 21.69 -11.44 -14.40
CA SER A 193 20.89 -12.56 -14.89
C SER A 193 20.38 -13.41 -13.73
N ALA A 194 19.07 -13.69 -13.73
CA ALA A 194 18.37 -14.44 -12.68
C ALA A 194 18.81 -15.91 -12.52
N ASN A 195 19.59 -16.43 -13.48
CA ASN A 195 19.92 -17.86 -13.61
C ASN A 195 21.08 -18.35 -12.73
N ILE A 196 21.76 -17.47 -11.99
CA ILE A 196 22.67 -17.93 -10.94
C ILE A 196 21.78 -18.23 -9.73
N SER A 197 21.26 -19.45 -9.64
CA SER A 197 20.59 -19.94 -8.45
C SER A 197 21.61 -20.03 -7.33
N ASP A 198 21.53 -19.13 -6.34
CA ASP A 198 22.00 -19.51 -5.01
C ASP A 198 20.90 -20.40 -4.41
N ALA A 199 21.29 -21.49 -3.75
CA ALA A 199 20.36 -22.37 -3.04
C ALA A 199 19.53 -21.62 -1.96
N ASP A 200 19.96 -20.41 -1.59
CA ASP A 200 19.34 -19.53 -0.60
C ASP A 200 18.51 -18.38 -1.20
N ASP A 201 18.30 -18.32 -2.52
CA ASP A 201 17.48 -17.25 -3.11
C ASP A 201 15.98 -17.53 -2.92
N PRO A 202 15.21 -16.63 -2.30
CA PRO A 202 13.76 -16.76 -2.25
C PRO A 202 13.18 -16.71 -3.67
N ALA A 203 12.29 -17.65 -3.99
CA ALA A 203 11.65 -17.78 -5.29
C ALA A 203 11.03 -16.44 -5.75
N GLU A 204 11.02 -16.22 -7.06
CA GLU A 204 10.36 -15.05 -7.65
C GLU A 204 8.87 -15.13 -7.33
N PRO A 205 8.26 -14.07 -6.78
CA PRO A 205 6.81 -14.05 -6.61
C PRO A 205 6.19 -14.20 -8.00
N THR A 206 5.46 -15.29 -8.21
CA THR A 206 4.69 -15.47 -9.44
C THR A 206 3.69 -14.33 -9.54
N PRO A 207 3.57 -13.63 -10.68
CA PRO A 207 2.50 -12.68 -10.86
C PRO A 207 1.17 -13.43 -10.70
N ASP A 208 0.37 -13.02 -9.71
CA ASP A 208 -0.98 -13.53 -9.55
C ASP A 208 -1.71 -13.33 -10.87
N THR A 209 -2.11 -14.44 -11.48
CA THR A 209 -2.90 -14.40 -12.70
C THR A 209 -4.25 -13.81 -12.29
N PRO A 210 -4.70 -12.68 -12.88
CA PRO A 210 -6.01 -12.16 -12.55
C PRO A 210 -7.04 -13.21 -12.93
N THR A 211 -7.66 -13.82 -11.94
CA THR A 211 -8.88 -14.60 -12.13
C THR A 211 -9.94 -13.62 -12.65
N ALA A 212 -10.27 -13.80 -13.93
CA ALA A 212 -11.38 -13.14 -14.61
C ALA A 212 -12.72 -13.56 -13.99
#